data_AF-A0A7C5MGA6-F1
#
_entry.id   AF-A0A7C5MGA6-F1
#
_cell.length_a   1.000
_cell.length_b   1.000
_cell.length_c   1.000
_cell.angle_alpha   90.00
_cell.angle_beta   90.00
_cell.angle_gamma   90.00
#
_symmetry.space_group_name_H-M   'P 1'
#
loop_
_entity.id
_entity.type
_entity.pdbx_description
1 polymer ?
#
loop_
_entity_poly.entity_id
_entity_poly.type
_entity_poly.pdbx_seq_one_letter_code
_entity_poly.pdbx_strand_id
1 'polypeptide(L)'
;MPFLKRHKIPEEIENYINVICILDAVRVGRFKRLRELQDYIEKLDLEKKVPEFKWKTLKGDIESLLSLPGKSPSLRRFTSILPILNTLITLSFLIMIVLATLNTLSPKIITFNLHDVLMTIIFITGGLLVARWYMEEKIKEFYEESQKKKLRLGKINQMIIDKLLNVISEKKISIEKVRLKLFNIDYKGIIVLKKPSFFREHYLVKLNVKENIKG
;
A
#
# COMPACT_ATOMS: atom_id res chain seq x y z
N MET A 1 19.21 -1.37 1.74
CA MET A 1 19.96 -0.09 1.68
C MET A 1 20.75 0.02 2.96
N PRO A 2 22.10 -0.02 2.95
CA PRO A 2 22.86 -0.02 4.19
C PRO A 2 23.07 1.40 4.72
N PHE A 3 23.15 1.49 6.05
CA PHE A 3 23.30 2.71 6.83
C PHE A 3 24.68 3.36 6.69
N LEU A 4 24.74 4.66 6.96
CA LEU A 4 25.97 5.39 7.22
C LEU A 4 26.52 4.96 8.59
N LYS A 5 27.50 4.06 8.58
CA LYS A 5 28.38 3.72 9.70
C LYS A 5 28.91 5.03 10.32
N ARG A 6 28.78 5.24 11.65
CA ARG A 6 29.69 6.04 12.54
C ARG A 6 29.06 6.43 13.89
N HIS A 7 29.09 5.53 14.86
CA HIS A 7 29.52 5.68 16.29
C HIS A 7 29.29 4.31 16.97
N LYS A 8 29.94 4.02 18.12
CA LYS A 8 29.82 2.75 18.88
C LYS A 8 28.39 2.55 19.41
N ILE A 9 27.44 2.24 18.54
CA ILE A 9 26.09 1.84 18.90
C ILE A 9 26.13 0.32 19.13
N PRO A 10 25.57 -0.19 20.24
CA PRO A 10 25.48 -1.63 20.45
C PRO A 10 24.76 -2.33 19.30
N GLU A 11 25.25 -3.51 18.92
CA GLU A 11 24.71 -4.31 17.79
C GLU A 11 23.20 -4.56 17.92
N GLU A 12 22.70 -4.72 19.15
CA GLU A 12 21.26 -4.86 19.42
C GLU A 12 20.45 -3.66 18.91
N ILE A 13 20.88 -2.42 19.19
CA ILE A 13 20.18 -1.20 18.73
C ILE A 13 20.26 -1.07 17.21
N GLU A 14 21.42 -1.41 16.62
CA GLU A 14 21.59 -1.39 15.16
C GLU A 14 20.61 -2.37 14.49
N ASN A 15 20.46 -3.58 15.04
CA ASN A 15 19.50 -4.56 14.54
C ASN A 15 18.06 -4.04 14.63
N TYR A 16 17.66 -3.40 15.74
CA TYR A 16 16.33 -2.80 15.88
C TYR A 16 16.08 -1.74 14.80
N ILE A 17 17.05 -0.84 14.60
CA ILE A 17 16.96 0.22 13.57
C ILE A 17 16.83 -0.38 12.18
N ASN A 18 17.59 -1.45 11.87
CA ASN A 18 17.53 -2.13 10.58
C ASN A 18 16.14 -2.73 10.33
N VAL A 19 15.57 -3.43 11.31
CA VAL A 19 14.19 -3.95 11.23
C VAL A 19 13.21 -2.82 10.98
N ILE A 20 13.31 -1.72 11.74
CA ILE A 20 12.39 -0.58 11.61
C ILE A 20 12.42 0.04 10.22
N CYS A 21 13.62 0.27 9.68
CA CYS A 21 13.80 0.88 8.37
C CYS A 21 13.36 -0.06 7.24
N ILE A 22 13.55 -1.36 7.41
CA ILE A 22 13.11 -2.36 6.43
C ILE A 22 11.58 -2.44 6.40
N LEU A 23 10.92 -2.55 7.55
CA LEU A 23 9.46 -2.63 7.62
C LEU A 23 8.81 -1.36 7.06
N ASP A 24 9.38 -0.19 7.39
CA ASP A 24 8.95 1.08 6.83
C ASP A 24 9.11 1.14 5.30
N ALA A 25 10.24 0.65 4.77
CA ALA A 25 10.45 0.53 3.32
C ALA A 25 9.47 -0.45 2.65
N VAL A 26 9.04 -1.51 3.34
CA VAL A 26 7.98 -2.42 2.85
C VAL A 26 6.64 -1.70 2.75
N ARG A 27 6.28 -0.84 3.72
CA ARG A 27 5.00 -0.09 3.68
C ARG A 27 4.86 0.76 2.41
N VAL A 28 5.98 1.25 1.88
CA VAL A 28 6.03 2.02 0.62
C VAL A 28 6.37 1.17 -0.60
N GLY A 29 6.50 -0.15 -0.46
CA GLY A 29 6.74 -1.09 -1.56
C GLY A 29 8.16 -1.05 -2.14
N ARG A 30 9.16 -0.59 -1.37
CA ARG A 30 10.54 -0.36 -1.85
C ARG A 30 11.56 -1.39 -1.39
N PHE A 31 11.12 -2.50 -0.81
CA PHE A 31 12.02 -3.51 -0.23
C PHE A 31 12.23 -4.71 -1.17
N LYS A 32 13.46 -5.24 -1.23
CA LYS A 32 13.85 -6.32 -2.17
C LYS A 32 14.41 -7.59 -1.50
N ARG A 33 14.66 -7.61 -0.19
CA ARG A 33 15.42 -8.71 0.45
C ARG A 33 14.80 -9.20 1.76
N LEU A 34 13.70 -9.95 1.67
CA LEU A 34 13.00 -10.56 2.81
C LEU A 34 13.90 -11.38 3.75
N ARG A 35 14.94 -12.02 3.22
CA ARG A 35 15.86 -12.86 3.99
C ARG A 35 16.65 -12.08 5.04
N GLU A 36 17.16 -10.89 4.70
CA GLU A 36 17.90 -10.04 5.64
C GLU A 36 17.03 -9.61 6.83
N LEU A 37 15.73 -9.38 6.59
CA LEU A 37 14.78 -9.03 7.64
C LEU A 37 14.59 -10.19 8.64
N GLN A 38 14.49 -11.41 8.14
CA GLN A 38 14.34 -12.61 8.97
C GLN A 38 15.52 -12.76 9.93
N ASP A 39 16.75 -12.63 9.42
CA ASP A 39 17.97 -12.78 10.21
C ASP A 39 18.01 -11.77 11.37
N TYR A 40 17.59 -10.52 11.16
CA TYR A 40 17.54 -9.51 12.22
C TYR A 40 16.44 -9.78 13.25
N ILE A 41 15.29 -10.29 12.82
CA ILE A 41 14.17 -10.64 13.71
C ILE A 41 14.57 -11.79 14.64
N GLU A 42 15.20 -12.83 14.09
CA GLU A 42 15.68 -13.99 14.84
C GLU A 42 16.75 -13.59 15.86
N LYS A 43 17.73 -12.75 15.47
CA LYS A 43 18.76 -12.23 16.38
C LYS A 43 18.22 -11.41 17.55
N LEU A 44 17.11 -10.70 17.35
CA LEU A 44 16.49 -9.85 18.38
C LEU A 44 15.47 -10.58 19.25
N ASP A 45 15.10 -11.81 18.88
CA ASP A 45 14.05 -12.62 19.50
C ASP A 45 12.73 -11.85 19.65
N LEU A 46 12.35 -11.11 18.58
CA LEU A 46 11.20 -10.20 18.62
C LEU A 46 9.87 -10.91 18.87
N GLU A 47 9.73 -12.17 18.45
CA GLU A 47 8.53 -12.96 18.72
C GLU A 47 8.29 -13.17 20.22
N LYS A 48 9.34 -13.23 21.04
CA LYS A 48 9.22 -13.32 22.51
C LYS A 48 9.09 -11.95 23.16
N LYS A 49 9.78 -10.94 22.63
CA LYS A 49 9.83 -9.59 23.21
C LYS A 49 8.62 -8.71 22.86
N VAL A 50 7.87 -9.06 21.81
CA VAL A 50 6.68 -8.32 21.36
C VAL A 50 5.52 -9.30 21.20
N PRO A 51 4.55 -9.34 22.13
CA PRO A 51 3.53 -10.40 22.19
C PRO A 51 2.60 -10.45 20.96
N GLU A 52 2.39 -9.34 20.26
CA GLU A 52 1.58 -9.29 19.02
C GLU A 52 2.37 -9.61 17.75
N PHE A 53 3.70 -9.78 17.86
CA PHE A 53 4.57 -9.99 16.71
C PHE A 53 4.65 -11.48 16.35
N LYS A 54 4.07 -11.86 15.20
CA LYS A 54 4.21 -13.20 14.61
C LYS A 54 4.89 -13.11 13.25
N TRP A 55 6.09 -13.65 13.12
CA TRP A 55 6.87 -13.57 11.88
C TRP A 55 6.13 -14.21 10.71
N LYS A 56 5.50 -15.38 10.91
CA LYS A 56 4.76 -16.07 9.84
C LYS A 56 3.64 -15.21 9.24
N THR A 57 2.87 -14.52 10.08
CA THR A 57 1.79 -13.64 9.64
C THR A 57 2.35 -12.39 8.96
N LEU A 58 3.36 -11.76 9.57
CA LEU A 58 4.01 -10.58 9.03
C LEU A 58 4.69 -10.88 7.68
N LYS A 59 5.33 -12.04 7.54
CA LYS A 59 5.93 -12.51 6.30
C LYS A 59 4.89 -12.63 5.19
N GLY A 60 3.74 -13.23 5.47
CA GLY A 60 2.62 -13.30 4.51
C GLY A 60 2.14 -11.91 4.07
N ASP A 61 2.10 -10.95 5.01
CA ASP A 61 1.75 -9.57 4.68
C ASP A 61 2.79 -8.91 3.80
N ILE A 62 4.06 -9.01 4.19
CA ILE A 62 5.17 -8.45 3.44
C ILE A 62 5.22 -9.07 2.06
N GLU A 63 5.09 -10.39 1.92
CA GLU A 63 5.04 -11.06 0.62
C GLU A 63 3.84 -10.61 -0.20
N SER A 64 2.66 -10.45 0.41
CA SER A 64 1.49 -9.94 -0.30
C SER A 64 1.59 -8.46 -0.68
N LEU A 65 2.36 -7.66 0.08
CA LEU A 65 2.65 -6.25 -0.20
C LEU A 65 3.81 -6.09 -1.20
N LEU A 66 4.78 -7.00 -1.19
CA LEU A 66 5.90 -7.05 -2.12
C LEU A 66 5.52 -7.70 -3.44
N SER A 67 4.52 -8.57 -3.46
CA SER A 67 3.83 -9.04 -4.67
C SER A 67 2.87 -7.99 -5.24
N LEU A 68 2.74 -6.82 -4.58
CA LEU A 68 2.07 -5.67 -5.18
C LEU A 68 2.88 -4.94 -6.26
N PRO A 69 4.22 -5.11 -6.40
CA PRO A 69 5.07 -3.99 -6.75
C PRO A 69 4.71 -3.47 -8.16
N GLY A 70 4.01 -2.33 -8.19
CA GLY A 70 3.76 -1.51 -9.37
C GLY A 70 3.01 -2.21 -10.51
N LYS A 71 1.68 -2.01 -10.57
CA LYS A 71 0.81 -2.52 -11.66
C LYS A 71 0.81 -4.05 -11.71
N SER A 72 0.07 -4.73 -10.84
CA SER A 72 -0.27 -6.12 -11.18
C SER A 72 -0.88 -6.10 -12.60
N PRO A 73 -0.42 -6.94 -13.55
CA PRO A 73 -0.93 -6.89 -14.91
C PRO A 73 -2.45 -7.03 -14.92
N SER A 74 -3.04 -7.73 -13.94
CA SER A 74 -4.48 -7.77 -13.70
C SER A 74 -5.08 -6.41 -13.30
N LEU A 75 -4.55 -5.70 -12.30
CA LEU A 75 -5.06 -4.37 -11.90
C LEU A 75 -4.82 -3.32 -12.98
N ARG A 76 -3.69 -3.39 -13.69
CA ARG A 76 -3.44 -2.55 -14.87
C ARG A 76 -4.43 -2.85 -15.99
N ARG A 77 -4.72 -4.14 -16.25
CA ARG A 77 -5.76 -4.54 -17.21
C ARG A 77 -7.12 -4.01 -16.75
N PHE A 78 -7.53 -4.22 -15.51
CA PHE A 78 -8.81 -3.72 -14.99
C PHE A 78 -8.91 -2.19 -15.10
N THR A 79 -7.90 -1.46 -14.63
CA THR A 79 -7.86 0.01 -14.75
C THR A 79 -7.76 0.53 -16.18
N SER A 80 -7.17 -0.24 -17.11
CA SER A 80 -7.12 0.12 -18.54
C SER A 80 -8.37 -0.29 -19.31
N ILE A 81 -9.10 -1.32 -18.85
CA ILE A 81 -10.35 -1.81 -19.44
C ILE A 81 -11.53 -0.95 -18.99
N LEU A 82 -11.51 -0.38 -17.77
CA LEU A 82 -12.58 0.49 -17.28
C LEU A 82 -12.93 1.67 -18.23
N PRO A 83 -11.95 2.43 -18.77
CA PRO A 83 -12.23 3.46 -19.78
C PRO A 83 -12.89 2.89 -21.04
N ILE A 84 -12.48 1.69 -21.47
CA ILE A 84 -13.04 1.01 -22.65
C ILE A 84 -14.49 0.61 -22.37
N LEU A 85 -14.77 -0.01 -21.22
CA LEU A 85 -16.13 -0.36 -20.80
C LEU A 85 -17.02 0.87 -20.71
N ASN A 86 -16.54 1.97 -20.11
CA ASN A 86 -17.29 3.22 -20.05
C ASN A 86 -17.57 3.76 -21.45
N THR A 87 -16.59 3.73 -22.35
CA THR A 87 -16.78 4.18 -23.73
C THR A 87 -17.83 3.33 -24.46
N LEU A 88 -17.80 2.00 -24.29
CA LEU A 88 -18.77 1.09 -24.88
C LEU A 88 -20.19 1.31 -24.31
N ILE A 89 -20.32 1.51 -23.00
CA ILE A 89 -21.59 1.82 -22.35
C ILE A 89 -22.13 3.18 -22.85
N THR A 90 -21.29 4.22 -22.88
CA THR A 90 -21.71 5.54 -23.39
C THR A 90 -22.13 5.46 -24.85
N LEU A 91 -21.39 4.72 -25.68
CA LEU A 91 -21.70 4.53 -27.08
C LEU A 91 -23.01 3.75 -27.28
N SER A 92 -23.27 2.72 -26.46
CA SER A 92 -24.53 1.96 -26.54
C SER A 92 -25.73 2.84 -26.19
N PHE A 93 -25.62 3.68 -25.17
CA PHE A 93 -26.63 4.70 -24.87
C PHE A 93 -26.84 5.70 -25.99
N LEU A 94 -25.76 6.19 -26.61
CA LEU A 94 -25.84 7.12 -27.74
C LEU A 94 -26.56 6.48 -28.94
N ILE A 95 -26.21 5.24 -29.27
CA ILE A 95 -26.85 4.48 -30.36
C ILE A 95 -28.34 4.30 -30.08
N MET A 96 -28.74 3.96 -28.84
CA MET A 96 -30.16 3.85 -28.48
C MET A 96 -30.91 5.17 -28.71
N ILE A 97 -30.34 6.30 -28.30
CA ILE A 97 -30.94 7.63 -28.49
C ILE A 97 -31.09 7.94 -29.98
N VAL A 98 -30.05 7.70 -30.77
CA VAL A 98 -30.07 7.95 -32.22
C VAL A 98 -31.11 7.08 -32.92
N LEU A 99 -31.15 5.77 -32.63
CA LEU A 99 -32.13 4.86 -33.23
C LEU A 99 -33.56 5.21 -32.83
N ALA A 100 -33.81 5.53 -31.56
CA ALA A 100 -35.12 5.96 -31.09
C ALA A 100 -35.58 7.25 -31.80
N THR A 101 -34.68 8.23 -31.93
CA THR A 101 -34.96 9.51 -32.59
C THR A 101 -35.24 9.34 -34.09
N LEU A 102 -34.43 8.54 -34.79
CA LEU A 102 -34.61 8.25 -36.21
C LEU A 102 -35.94 7.53 -36.48
N ASN A 103 -36.33 6.62 -35.60
CA ASN A 103 -37.61 5.93 -35.70
C ASN A 103 -38.81 6.88 -35.57
N THR A 104 -38.70 7.88 -34.70
CA THR A 104 -39.75 8.89 -34.50
C THR A 104 -39.84 9.87 -35.67
N LEU A 105 -38.70 10.34 -36.20
CA LEU A 105 -38.66 11.37 -37.25
C LEU A 105 -38.91 10.79 -38.65
N SER A 106 -38.38 9.60 -38.92
CA SER A 106 -38.38 8.99 -40.25
C SER A 106 -38.60 7.47 -40.15
N PRO A 107 -39.81 7.02 -39.79
CA PRO A 107 -40.09 5.61 -39.55
C PRO A 107 -39.86 4.72 -40.78
N LYS A 108 -39.90 5.30 -41.99
CA LYS A 108 -39.64 4.58 -43.25
C LYS A 108 -38.18 4.19 -43.48
N ILE A 109 -37.23 4.76 -42.74
CA ILE A 109 -35.79 4.48 -42.89
C ILE A 109 -35.38 3.19 -42.16
N ILE A 110 -36.10 2.84 -41.08
CA ILE A 110 -35.77 1.69 -40.24
C ILE A 110 -36.65 0.51 -40.65
N THR A 111 -36.05 -0.48 -41.32
CA THR A 111 -36.75 -1.68 -41.81
C THR A 111 -36.73 -2.84 -40.81
N PHE A 112 -36.02 -2.69 -39.68
CA PHE A 112 -35.83 -3.73 -38.67
C PHE A 112 -36.77 -3.52 -37.48
N ASN A 113 -37.08 -4.59 -36.74
CA ASN A 113 -37.89 -4.48 -35.51
C ASN A 113 -37.10 -3.74 -34.42
N LEU A 114 -37.43 -2.46 -34.21
CA LEU A 114 -36.76 -1.59 -33.25
C LEU A 114 -36.80 -2.17 -31.82
N HIS A 115 -37.89 -2.84 -31.46
CA HIS A 115 -38.02 -3.45 -30.13
C HIS A 115 -36.92 -4.49 -29.87
N ASP A 116 -36.73 -5.41 -30.81
CA ASP A 116 -35.73 -6.49 -30.68
C ASP A 116 -34.31 -5.93 -30.64
N VAL A 117 -34.03 -4.90 -31.45
CA VAL A 117 -32.73 -4.21 -31.47
C VAL A 117 -32.46 -3.51 -30.14
N LEU A 118 -33.44 -2.76 -29.60
CA LEU A 118 -33.30 -2.08 -28.32
C LEU A 118 -33.13 -3.08 -27.16
N MET A 119 -33.91 -4.16 -27.14
CA MET A 119 -33.77 -5.21 -26.12
C MET A 119 -32.38 -5.87 -26.18
N THR A 120 -31.85 -6.09 -27.38
CA THR A 120 -30.48 -6.59 -27.57
C THR A 120 -29.43 -5.61 -27.02
N ILE A 121 -29.56 -4.33 -27.31
CA ILE A 121 -28.63 -3.30 -26.81
C ILE A 121 -28.71 -3.18 -25.28
N ILE A 122 -29.91 -3.21 -24.71
CA ILE A 122 -30.11 -3.19 -23.25
C ILE A 122 -29.44 -4.41 -22.61
N PHE A 123 -29.63 -5.60 -23.18
CA PHE A 123 -29.01 -6.82 -22.67
C PHE A 123 -27.47 -6.74 -22.67
N ILE A 124 -26.88 -6.31 -23.80
CA ILE A 124 -25.42 -6.12 -23.92
C ILE A 124 -24.92 -5.06 -22.92
N THR A 125 -25.61 -3.92 -22.85
CA THR A 125 -25.23 -2.81 -21.95
C THR A 125 -25.32 -3.22 -20.48
N GLY A 126 -26.37 -3.98 -20.11
CA GLY A 126 -26.51 -4.56 -18.78
C GLY A 126 -25.34 -5.49 -18.43
N GLY A 127 -24.94 -6.36 -19.35
CA GLY A 127 -23.74 -7.20 -19.19
C GLY A 127 -22.46 -6.39 -18.99
N LEU A 128 -22.28 -5.31 -19.77
CA LEU A 128 -21.13 -4.40 -19.63
C LEU A 128 -21.13 -3.67 -18.27
N LEU A 129 -22.29 -3.26 -17.77
CA LEU A 129 -22.43 -2.63 -16.45
C LEU A 129 -22.08 -3.59 -15.31
N VAL A 130 -22.54 -4.84 -15.38
CA VAL A 130 -22.18 -5.88 -14.40
C VAL A 130 -20.67 -6.15 -14.43
N ALA A 131 -20.08 -6.27 -15.63
CA ALA A 131 -18.64 -6.45 -15.78
C ALA A 131 -17.85 -5.26 -15.19
N ARG A 132 -18.30 -4.03 -15.44
CA ARG A 132 -17.72 -2.81 -14.86
C ARG A 132 -17.78 -2.83 -13.34
N TRP A 133 -18.96 -3.09 -12.76
CA TRP A 133 -19.15 -3.16 -11.32
C TRP A 133 -18.24 -4.21 -10.68
N TYR A 134 -18.16 -5.40 -11.26
CA TYR A 134 -17.25 -6.45 -10.78
C TYR A 134 -15.77 -6.00 -10.79
N MET A 135 -15.34 -5.30 -11.85
CA MET A 135 -13.97 -4.78 -11.93
C MET A 135 -13.70 -3.68 -10.89
N GLU A 136 -14.65 -2.77 -10.68
CA GLU A 136 -14.55 -1.71 -9.66
C GLU A 136 -14.45 -2.32 -8.24
N GLU A 137 -15.26 -3.33 -7.93
CA GLU A 137 -15.23 -4.01 -6.63
C GLU A 137 -13.90 -4.74 -6.42
N LYS A 138 -13.38 -5.45 -7.44
CA LYS A 138 -12.07 -6.12 -7.34
C LYS A 138 -10.92 -5.13 -7.14
N ILE A 139 -10.99 -3.96 -7.77
CA ILE A 139 -10.03 -2.88 -7.55
C ILE A 139 -10.13 -2.40 -6.09
N LYS A 140 -11.34 -2.15 -5.60
CA LYS A 140 -11.59 -1.65 -4.24
C LYS A 140 -11.11 -2.63 -3.16
N GLU A 141 -11.49 -3.90 -3.26
CA GLU A 141 -11.04 -4.97 -2.37
C GLU A 141 -9.51 -5.01 -2.28
N PHE A 142 -8.83 -4.93 -3.44
CA PHE A 142 -7.37 -4.94 -3.51
C PHE A 142 -6.74 -3.72 -2.83
N TYR A 143 -7.32 -2.53 -3.02
CA TYR A 143 -6.86 -1.31 -2.35
C TYR A 143 -7.10 -1.38 -0.83
N GLU A 144 -8.29 -1.80 -0.38
CA GLU A 144 -8.61 -1.91 1.04
C GLU A 144 -7.73 -2.93 1.77
N GLU A 145 -7.52 -4.10 1.17
CA GLU A 145 -6.67 -5.14 1.75
C GLU A 145 -5.22 -4.66 1.87
N SER A 146 -4.72 -3.96 0.85
CA SER A 146 -3.38 -3.36 0.88
C SER A 146 -3.25 -2.29 1.97
N GLN A 147 -4.28 -1.46 2.18
CA GLN A 147 -4.29 -0.42 3.21
C GLN A 147 -4.35 -1.03 4.62
N LYS A 148 -5.21 -2.02 4.86
CA LYS A 148 -5.29 -2.76 6.13
C LYS A 148 -3.93 -3.39 6.49
N LYS A 149 -3.26 -4.01 5.52
CA LYS A 149 -1.91 -4.58 5.70
C LYS A 149 -0.85 -3.52 5.98
N LYS A 150 -0.84 -2.40 5.25
CA LYS A 150 0.06 -1.26 5.51
C LYS A 150 -0.13 -0.63 6.89
N LEU A 151 -1.38 -0.54 7.36
CA LEU A 151 -1.70 -0.06 8.71
C LEU A 151 -1.21 -1.05 9.78
N ARG A 152 -1.42 -2.36 9.59
CA ARG A 152 -0.90 -3.39 10.50
C ARG A 152 0.63 -3.35 10.59
N LEU A 153 1.33 -3.25 9.47
CA LEU A 153 2.78 -3.04 9.44
C LEU A 153 3.21 -1.75 10.12
N GLY A 154 2.44 -0.67 9.99
CA GLY A 154 2.67 0.58 10.72
C GLY A 154 2.61 0.39 12.23
N LYS A 155 1.58 -0.29 12.74
CA LYS A 155 1.44 -0.62 14.17
C LYS A 155 2.59 -1.47 14.69
N ILE A 156 2.93 -2.53 13.96
CA ILE A 156 4.08 -3.39 14.31
C ILE A 156 5.37 -2.57 14.36
N ASN A 157 5.58 -1.70 13.37
CA ASN A 157 6.78 -0.87 13.34
C ASN A 157 6.83 0.12 14.52
N GLN A 158 5.68 0.69 14.91
CA GLN A 158 5.58 1.53 16.11
C GLN A 158 5.95 0.74 17.38
N MET A 159 5.44 -0.47 17.56
CA MET A 159 5.77 -1.30 18.73
C MET A 159 7.27 -1.61 18.82
N ILE A 160 7.92 -1.82 17.68
CA ILE A 160 9.37 -2.05 17.61
C ILE A 160 10.15 -0.76 17.94
N ILE A 161 9.67 0.40 17.49
CA ILE A 161 10.21 1.72 17.88
C ILE A 161 10.07 1.93 19.39
N ASP A 162 8.91 1.67 19.97
CA ASP A 162 8.64 1.83 21.40
C ASP A 162 9.56 0.92 22.23
N LYS A 163 9.73 -0.34 21.79
CA LYS A 163 10.65 -1.27 22.44
C LYS A 163 12.09 -0.80 22.34
N LEU A 164 12.51 -0.27 21.19
CA LEU A 164 13.83 0.31 21.01
C LEU A 164 14.06 1.50 21.96
N LEU A 165 13.08 2.40 22.08
CA LEU A 165 13.14 3.54 23.02
C LEU A 165 13.28 3.08 24.47
N ASN A 166 12.56 2.02 24.86
CA ASN A 166 12.67 1.44 26.21
C ASN A 166 14.06 0.85 26.45
N VAL A 167 14.59 0.06 25.52
CA VAL A 167 15.95 -0.51 25.62
C VAL A 167 17.01 0.60 25.74
N ILE A 168 16.85 1.69 25.00
CA ILE A 168 17.77 2.83 25.07
C ILE A 168 17.68 3.54 26.42
N SER A 169 16.47 3.72 26.94
CA SER A 169 16.22 4.35 28.23
C SER A 169 16.80 3.52 29.38
N GLU A 170 16.51 2.21 29.41
CA GLU A 170 17.01 1.26 30.40
C GLU A 170 18.54 1.22 30.43
N LYS A 171 19.17 1.16 29.26
CA LYS A 171 20.63 1.08 29.12
C LYS A 171 21.32 2.45 29.18
N LYS A 172 20.58 3.55 29.33
CA LYS A 172 21.07 4.94 29.35
C LYS A 172 22.03 5.25 28.18
N ILE A 173 21.74 4.73 27.00
CA ILE A 173 22.62 4.86 25.84
C ILE A 173 22.43 6.23 25.18
N SER A 174 23.51 6.96 24.94
CA SER A 174 23.47 8.21 24.18
C SER A 174 23.21 7.92 22.70
N ILE A 175 21.96 8.16 22.27
CA ILE A 175 21.52 8.02 20.88
C ILE A 175 21.42 9.37 20.16
N GLU A 176 21.99 10.44 20.71
CA GLU A 176 21.82 11.79 20.18
C GLU A 176 22.24 11.97 18.72
N LYS A 177 23.18 11.14 18.26
CA LYS A 177 23.70 11.15 16.89
C LYS A 177 23.08 10.07 15.99
N VAL A 178 22.19 9.22 16.51
CA VAL A 178 21.51 8.18 15.74
C VAL A 178 20.48 8.84 14.82
N ARG A 179 20.60 8.57 13.52
CA ARG A 179 19.73 9.12 12.49
C ARG A 179 19.14 7.97 11.68
N LEU A 180 17.82 7.85 11.63
CA LEU A 180 17.12 6.85 10.86
C LEU A 180 16.66 7.43 9.52
N LYS A 181 16.52 6.55 8.53
CA LYS A 181 15.97 6.87 7.21
C LYS A 181 14.60 6.22 7.11
N LEU A 182 13.55 7.01 7.23
CA LEU A 182 12.16 6.54 7.15
C LEU A 182 11.46 7.21 5.97
N PHE A 183 10.54 6.51 5.33
CA PHE A 183 9.64 6.97 4.29
C PHE A 183 8.33 7.50 4.88
N ASN A 184 7.91 6.98 6.04
CA ASN A 184 6.74 7.46 6.76
C ASN A 184 7.13 8.24 8.04
N ILE A 185 6.27 9.17 8.46
CA ILE A 185 6.48 10.04 9.64
C ILE A 185 5.35 9.90 10.67
N ASP A 186 4.47 8.91 10.51
CA ASP A 186 3.30 8.65 11.35
C ASP A 186 3.65 7.99 12.70
N TYR A 187 4.93 7.90 13.03
CA TYR A 187 5.43 7.25 14.23
C TYR A 187 5.55 8.21 15.42
N LYS A 188 5.31 7.72 16.62
CA LYS A 188 5.56 8.44 17.88
C LYS A 188 7.03 8.28 18.29
N GLY A 189 7.57 9.27 19.00
CA GLY A 189 8.95 9.22 19.52
C GLY A 189 10.02 9.42 18.45
N ILE A 190 9.68 10.02 17.31
CA ILE A 190 10.64 10.42 16.27
C ILE A 190 10.56 11.93 16.00
N ILE A 191 11.71 12.55 15.72
CA ILE A 191 11.84 13.95 15.33
C ILE A 191 12.39 14.01 13.92
N VAL A 192 11.67 14.69 13.02
CA VAL A 192 12.10 14.89 11.64
C VAL A 192 13.21 15.96 11.59
N LEU A 193 14.39 15.56 11.13
CA LEU A 193 15.53 16.46 10.93
C LEU A 193 15.53 17.05 9.52
N LYS A 194 15.21 16.23 8.50
CA LYS A 194 15.16 16.66 7.08
C LYS A 194 14.04 15.94 6.35
N LYS A 195 13.32 16.68 5.50
CA LYS A 195 12.28 16.18 4.60
C LYS A 195 12.89 15.62 3.30
N PRO A 196 12.17 14.73 2.58
CA PRO A 196 12.56 14.32 1.23
C PRO A 196 12.62 15.53 0.28
N SER A 197 13.51 15.45 -0.69
CA SER A 197 13.73 16.46 -1.73
C SER A 197 14.00 15.77 -3.07
N PHE A 198 14.21 16.53 -4.14
CA PHE A 198 14.44 15.99 -5.50
C PHE A 198 15.56 14.93 -5.55
N PHE A 199 16.57 15.03 -4.66
CA PHE A 199 17.70 14.09 -4.59
C PHE A 199 17.58 13.07 -3.43
N ARG A 200 16.53 13.14 -2.61
CA ARG A 200 16.36 12.29 -1.43
C ARG A 200 14.91 11.86 -1.27
N GLU A 201 14.69 10.56 -1.36
CA GLU A 201 13.34 10.01 -1.32
C GLU A 201 12.83 9.68 0.10
N HIS A 202 13.65 9.89 1.15
CA HIS A 202 13.32 9.54 2.54
C HIS A 202 13.49 10.72 3.49
N TYR A 203 12.73 10.69 4.59
CA TYR A 203 12.93 11.54 5.75
C TYR A 203 14.17 11.10 6.52
N LEU A 204 14.91 12.08 7.03
CA LEU A 204 15.96 11.84 8.02
C LEU A 204 15.36 12.16 9.37
N VAL A 205 15.31 11.17 10.26
CA VAL A 205 14.69 11.32 11.57
C VAL A 205 15.67 10.95 12.69
N LYS A 206 15.44 11.48 13.89
CA LYS A 206 16.16 11.14 15.13
C LYS A 206 15.15 10.61 16.15
N LEU A 207 15.58 9.71 17.02
CA LEU A 207 14.75 9.19 18.10
C LEU A 207 14.62 10.22 19.24
N ASN A 208 13.41 10.33 19.80
CA ASN A 208 13.10 11.19 20.94
C ASN A 208 12.77 10.34 22.17
N VAL A 209 13.73 10.20 23.07
CA VAL A 209 13.57 9.40 24.30
C VAL A 209 12.65 10.08 25.33
N LYS A 210 12.50 11.42 25.26
CA LYS A 210 11.75 12.20 26.27
C LYS A 210 10.23 12.03 26.17
N GLU A 211 9.70 11.60 25.03
CA GLU A 211 8.26 11.48 24.81
C GLU A 211 7.63 10.22 25.39
N ASN A 212 8.41 9.15 25.65
CA ASN A 212 7.87 7.87 26.11
C ASN A 212 7.71 7.75 27.65
N ILE A 213 8.04 8.81 28.39
CA ILE A 213 7.99 8.83 29.88
C ILE A 213 6.61 9.30 30.39
N LYS A 214 5.67 9.65 29.49
CA LYS A 214 4.32 10.14 29.85
C LYS A 214 3.17 9.19 29.45
N GLY A 215 3.47 7.93 29.14
CA GLY A 215 2.47 6.89 28.86
C GLY A 215 2.24 6.01 30.07
#